data_AF-V6KF69-F1
#
_entry.id   AF-V6KF69-F1
#
_cell.length_a   1.000
_cell.length_b   1.000
_cell.length_c   1.000
_cell.angle_alpha   90.00
_cell.angle_beta   90.00
_cell.angle_gamma   90.00
#
_symmetry.space_group_name_H-M   'P 1'
#
loop_
_entity.id
_entity.type
_entity.pdbx_description
1 polymer ?
#
loop_
_entity_poly.entity_id
_entity_poly.type
_entity_poly.pdbx_seq_one_letter_code
_entity_poly.pdbx_strand_id
1 'polypeptide(L)'
;MSDALLWALSALWGTAAGVLLPRAAYRFAVVAGEGWRDRCPHGHALRGWLGPARCGECARGGAHLTEPAHPVETEPAHPVELPQQTEPPYAAAPAHACPSPPTATPPGVPSAPLLALAAALTCVALAAATGARPELAVWLLLAPVGVLLAVIDFRVQRLPDPLTLPLAVAALALLGLAALLPGHAGHWLTALYGALALGVGYFVLFLINPSGMGFGDVKLAVGMGAVLGWYGWPTVLLGTFAGFLLGAVYGGALVVVRRAGRKTAIAFGPFLIAGAFLGLLAGAYAA
;
A
#
# COMPACT_ATOMS: atom_id res chain seq x y z
N MET A 1 -22.95 -10.42 19.16
CA MET A 1 -21.49 -10.62 19.01
C MET A 1 -20.82 -9.79 20.08
N SER A 2 -19.89 -10.35 20.88
CA SER A 2 -19.18 -9.56 21.89
C SER A 2 -18.14 -8.66 21.24
N ASP A 3 -17.87 -7.50 21.85
CA ASP A 3 -16.88 -6.53 21.33
C ASP A 3 -15.48 -7.16 21.25
N ALA A 4 -15.13 -8.00 22.22
CA ALA A 4 -13.87 -8.76 22.21
C ALA A 4 -13.74 -9.67 20.99
N LEU A 5 -14.82 -10.36 20.59
CA LEU A 5 -14.82 -11.20 19.39
C LEU A 5 -14.68 -10.36 18.13
N LEU A 6 -15.37 -9.22 18.05
CA LEU A 6 -15.27 -8.30 16.92
C LEU A 6 -13.85 -7.74 16.75
N TRP A 7 -13.21 -7.32 17.84
CA TRP A 7 -11.83 -6.83 17.81
C TRP A 7 -10.84 -7.94 17.44
N ALA A 8 -11.02 -9.15 17.96
CA ALA A 8 -10.17 -10.30 17.61
C ALA A 8 -10.28 -10.65 16.13
N LEU A 9 -11.49 -10.70 15.57
CA LEU A 9 -11.71 -10.95 14.14
C LEU A 9 -11.12 -9.83 13.28
N SER A 10 -11.23 -8.58 13.70
CA SER A 10 -10.67 -7.42 12.99
C SER A 10 -9.13 -7.42 13.02
N ALA A 11 -8.53 -7.80 14.15
CA ALA A 11 -7.09 -8.00 14.28
C ALA A 11 -6.62 -9.14 13.37
N LEU A 12 -7.33 -10.28 13.35
CA LEU A 12 -7.02 -11.41 12.50
C LEU A 12 -7.10 -11.03 11.02
N TRP A 13 -8.15 -10.34 10.62
CA TRP A 13 -8.31 -9.84 9.25
C TRP A 13 -7.19 -8.87 8.87
N GLY A 14 -6.90 -7.88 9.72
CA GLY A 14 -5.85 -6.89 9.47
C GLY A 14 -4.46 -7.52 9.38
N THR A 15 -4.14 -8.47 10.27
CA THR A 15 -2.87 -9.22 10.20
C THR A 15 -2.77 -10.05 8.92
N ALA A 16 -3.81 -10.82 8.58
CA ALA A 16 -3.84 -11.64 7.37
C ALA A 16 -3.69 -10.78 6.10
N ALA A 17 -4.45 -9.70 6.00
CA ALA A 17 -4.34 -8.76 4.88
C ALA A 17 -2.95 -8.14 4.80
N GLY A 18 -2.40 -7.66 5.93
CA GLY A 18 -1.09 -7.00 5.99
C GLY A 18 0.08 -7.92 5.63
N VAL A 19 0.01 -9.22 5.92
CA VAL A 19 1.01 -10.22 5.48
C VAL A 19 1.01 -10.41 3.96
N LEU A 20 -0.11 -10.11 3.28
CA LEU A 20 -0.26 -10.25 1.83
C LEU A 20 0.12 -8.98 1.05
N LEU A 21 0.27 -7.84 1.71
CA LEU A 21 0.64 -6.56 1.09
C LEU A 21 2.09 -6.46 0.54
N PRO A 22 3.13 -7.16 1.05
CA PRO A 22 4.52 -6.94 0.64
C PRO A 22 4.77 -7.11 -0.87
N ARG A 23 4.08 -8.04 -1.54
CA ARG A 23 4.20 -8.20 -3.00
C ARG A 23 3.68 -7.00 -3.76
N ALA A 24 2.49 -6.49 -3.40
CA ALA A 24 1.93 -5.30 -4.01
C ALA A 24 2.83 -4.09 -3.75
N ALA A 25 3.34 -3.93 -2.52
CA ALA A 25 4.27 -2.87 -2.17
C ALA A 25 5.55 -2.92 -3.02
N TYR A 26 6.14 -4.10 -3.21
CA TYR A 26 7.29 -4.27 -4.09
C TYR A 26 6.96 -3.92 -5.55
N ARG A 27 5.80 -4.35 -6.05
CA ARG A 27 5.36 -4.15 -7.44
C ARG A 27 5.23 -2.68 -7.79
N PHE A 28 4.67 -1.90 -6.87
CA PHE A 28 4.31 -0.50 -7.05
C PHE A 28 5.33 0.51 -6.48
N ALA A 29 6.29 0.08 -5.66
CA ALA A 29 7.38 0.94 -5.20
C ALA A 29 8.44 1.13 -6.30
N VAL A 30 8.05 1.83 -7.36
CA VAL A 30 8.87 2.15 -8.53
C VAL A 30 8.91 3.67 -8.71
N VAL A 31 10.08 4.20 -9.07
CA VAL A 31 10.29 5.63 -9.30
C VAL A 31 9.40 6.12 -10.46
N ALA A 32 8.94 7.37 -10.38
CA ALA A 32 8.14 7.96 -11.44
C ALA A 32 8.89 7.95 -12.78
N GLY A 33 8.22 7.46 -13.84
CA GLY A 33 8.80 7.30 -15.18
C GLY A 33 9.15 5.86 -15.55
N GLU A 34 9.28 4.97 -14.57
CA GLU A 34 9.50 3.54 -14.81
C GLU A 34 8.18 2.74 -14.78
N GLY A 35 8.13 1.65 -15.56
CA GLY A 35 7.02 0.70 -15.56
C GLY A 35 6.92 -0.07 -14.24
N TRP A 36 5.71 -0.49 -13.86
CA TRP A 36 5.51 -1.31 -12.65
C TRP A 36 6.29 -2.62 -12.74
N ARG A 37 6.90 -3.04 -11.63
CA ARG A 37 7.73 -4.27 -11.61
C ARG A 37 6.85 -5.49 -11.83
N ASP A 38 7.04 -6.22 -12.92
CA ASP A 38 6.43 -7.52 -13.15
C ASP A 38 7.38 -8.68 -12.85
N ARG A 39 8.65 -8.38 -12.56
CA ARG A 39 9.71 -9.35 -12.31
C ARG A 39 10.41 -9.11 -10.97
N CYS A 40 10.98 -10.17 -10.43
CA CYS A 40 11.87 -10.09 -9.27
C CYS A 40 13.25 -9.55 -9.68
N PRO A 41 14.15 -9.23 -8.72
CA PRO A 41 15.51 -8.77 -9.03
C PRO A 41 16.34 -9.77 -9.85
N HIS A 42 15.92 -11.05 -9.89
CA HIS A 42 16.53 -12.14 -10.65
C HIS A 42 15.81 -12.45 -11.97
N GLY A 43 14.86 -11.62 -12.41
CA GLY A 43 14.20 -11.75 -13.72
C GLY A 43 12.98 -12.68 -13.78
N HIS A 44 12.69 -13.42 -12.72
CA HIS A 44 11.51 -14.29 -12.62
C HIS A 44 10.20 -13.50 -12.57
N ALA A 45 9.17 -13.99 -13.26
CA ALA A 45 7.85 -13.35 -13.29
C ALA A 45 7.15 -13.40 -11.92
N LEU A 46 6.66 -12.26 -11.46
CA LEU A 46 5.82 -12.16 -10.27
C LEU A 46 4.35 -12.33 -10.67
N ARG A 47 3.79 -13.50 -10.37
CA ARG A 47 2.36 -13.79 -10.58
C ARG A 47 1.52 -13.27 -9.41
N GLY A 48 0.40 -12.63 -9.74
CA GLY A 48 -0.55 -12.09 -8.77
C GLY A 48 -0.09 -10.81 -8.07
N TRP A 49 -0.99 -10.22 -7.29
CA TRP A 49 -0.79 -8.95 -6.59
C TRP A 49 -0.48 -9.14 -5.10
N LEU A 50 -1.04 -10.20 -4.51
CA LEU A 50 -0.99 -10.47 -3.09
C LEU A 50 0.01 -11.59 -2.77
N GLY A 51 0.63 -11.49 -1.60
CA GLY A 51 1.54 -12.49 -1.06
C GLY A 51 2.89 -11.91 -0.62
N PRO A 52 3.85 -12.80 -0.30
CA PRO A 52 5.18 -12.37 0.10
C PRO A 52 5.89 -11.65 -1.04
N ALA A 53 6.79 -10.72 -0.69
CA ALA A 53 7.63 -10.01 -1.65
C ALA A 53 8.59 -10.95 -2.43
N ARG A 54 8.77 -12.19 -1.96
CA ARG A 54 9.59 -13.21 -2.62
C ARG A 54 8.87 -13.79 -3.84
N CYS A 55 9.67 -14.07 -4.87
CA CYS A 55 9.22 -14.80 -6.04
C CYS A 55 9.13 -16.30 -5.74
N GLY A 56 8.17 -17.02 -6.33
CA GLY A 56 7.95 -18.45 -6.03
C GLY A 56 9.09 -19.37 -6.50
N GLU A 57 9.86 -18.96 -7.52
CA GLU A 57 11.05 -19.68 -8.00
C GLU A 57 12.24 -19.47 -7.06
N CYS A 58 12.44 -18.24 -6.59
CA CYS A 58 13.43 -17.85 -5.60
C CYS A 58 13.20 -18.58 -4.26
N ALA A 59 11.93 -18.71 -3.85
CA ALA A 59 11.55 -19.42 -2.64
C ALA A 59 11.83 -20.94 -2.73
N ARG A 60 11.68 -21.53 -3.91
CA ARG A 60 11.96 -22.96 -4.16
C ARG A 60 13.47 -23.23 -4.29
N GLY A 61 14.22 -22.39 -4.99
CA GLY A 61 15.67 -22.54 -5.18
C GLY A 61 16.47 -22.44 -3.87
N GLY A 62 16.03 -21.60 -2.92
CA GLY A 62 16.64 -21.50 -1.60
C GLY A 62 16.46 -22.74 -0.72
N ALA A 63 15.45 -23.59 -0.98
CA ALA A 63 15.22 -24.83 -0.23
C ALA A 63 16.23 -25.93 -0.62
N HIS A 64 16.73 -25.93 -1.85
CA HIS A 64 17.70 -26.93 -2.35
C HIS A 64 19.13 -26.72 -1.85
N LEU A 65 19.49 -25.52 -1.37
CA LEU A 65 20.82 -25.25 -0.80
C LEU A 65 20.96 -25.71 0.66
N THR A 66 19.89 -26.22 1.27
CA THR A 66 19.87 -26.75 2.65
C THR A 66 20.22 -28.23 2.74
N GLU A 67 20.44 -28.90 1.60
CA GLU A 67 20.90 -30.29 1.56
C GLU A 67 22.44 -30.30 1.65
N PRO A 68 23.05 -30.98 2.64
CA PRO A 68 24.49 -30.98 2.78
C PRO A 68 25.13 -31.59 1.53
N ALA A 69 25.99 -30.81 0.88
CA ALA A 69 26.74 -31.23 -0.29
C ALA A 69 27.54 -32.52 0.02
N HIS A 70 27.27 -33.58 -0.74
CA HIS A 70 28.18 -34.72 -0.83
C HIS A 70 29.54 -34.21 -1.34
N PRO A 71 30.67 -34.59 -0.71
CA PRO A 71 31.98 -34.20 -1.20
C PRO A 71 32.21 -34.87 -2.56
N VAL A 72 32.38 -34.06 -3.60
CA VAL A 72 32.85 -34.53 -4.91
C VAL A 72 34.38 -34.64 -4.83
N GLU A 73 34.90 -35.86 -4.91
CA GLU A 73 36.34 -36.12 -5.05
C GLU A 73 36.83 -35.59 -6.40
N THR A 74 37.79 -34.68 -6.37
CA THR A 74 38.48 -34.13 -7.54
C THR A 74 39.61 -35.06 -7.97
N GLU A 75 39.46 -35.69 -9.15
CA GLU A 75 40.53 -36.37 -9.87
C GLU A 75 41.26 -35.37 -10.82
N PRO A 76 42.60 -35.37 -10.90
CA PRO A 76 43.36 -34.32 -11.59
C PRO A 76 43.39 -34.46 -13.13
N ALA A 77 43.53 -33.29 -13.76
CA ALA A 77 43.31 -33.01 -15.18
C ALA A 77 44.36 -33.58 -16.16
N HIS A 78 43.86 -34.03 -17.33
CA HIS A 78 44.64 -34.14 -18.56
C HIS A 78 44.39 -32.89 -19.45
N PRO A 79 45.41 -32.31 -20.12
CA PRO A 79 45.20 -31.20 -21.04
C PRO A 79 44.67 -31.71 -22.38
N VAL A 80 43.47 -31.28 -22.77
CA VAL A 80 42.92 -31.50 -24.12
C VAL A 80 42.79 -30.15 -24.82
N GLU A 81 43.33 -30.12 -26.03
CA GLU A 81 43.44 -29.02 -26.98
C GLU A 81 42.09 -28.42 -27.38
N LEU A 82 41.98 -27.09 -27.46
CA LEU A 82 40.75 -26.36 -27.86
C LEU A 82 40.60 -26.30 -29.39
N PRO A 83 39.45 -26.74 -29.95
CA PRO A 83 39.01 -26.29 -31.26
C PRO A 83 38.14 -25.03 -31.13
N GLN A 84 38.43 -24.04 -31.97
CA GLN A 84 37.66 -22.80 -32.15
C GLN A 84 36.17 -23.08 -32.37
N GLN A 85 35.29 -22.51 -31.54
CA GLN A 85 33.85 -22.47 -31.77
C GLN A 85 33.40 -21.03 -32.04
N THR A 86 32.89 -20.84 -33.26
CA THR A 86 32.11 -19.71 -33.74
C THR A 86 30.91 -19.40 -32.84
N GLU A 87 30.79 -18.17 -32.37
CA GLU A 87 29.64 -17.67 -31.61
C GLU A 87 28.39 -17.51 -32.49
N PRO A 88 27.22 -18.07 -32.11
CA PRO A 88 25.94 -17.60 -32.61
C PRO A 88 25.46 -16.38 -31.80
N PRO A 89 24.90 -15.33 -32.44
CA PRO A 89 24.33 -14.20 -31.74
C PRO A 89 22.98 -14.60 -31.13
N TYR A 90 22.80 -14.31 -29.84
CA TYR A 90 21.54 -14.45 -29.10
C TYR A 90 21.15 -15.87 -28.64
N ALA A 91 22.02 -16.51 -27.85
CA ALA A 91 21.60 -17.60 -26.97
C ALA A 91 21.09 -17.00 -25.64
N ALA A 92 19.84 -17.30 -25.28
CA ALA A 92 19.21 -16.89 -24.04
C ALA A 92 20.10 -17.21 -22.82
N ALA A 93 20.38 -16.21 -21.99
CA ALA A 93 21.14 -16.39 -20.76
C ALA A 93 20.50 -17.50 -19.91
N PRO A 94 21.27 -18.51 -19.46
CA PRO A 94 20.74 -19.59 -18.64
C PRO A 94 20.22 -19.03 -17.31
N ALA A 95 19.12 -19.60 -16.82
CA ALA A 95 18.47 -19.27 -15.56
C ALA A 95 19.52 -19.14 -14.43
N HIS A 96 19.86 -17.90 -14.08
CA HIS A 96 20.84 -17.61 -13.04
C HIS A 96 20.30 -18.11 -11.69
N ALA A 97 20.95 -19.13 -11.14
CA ALA A 97 20.72 -19.59 -9.77
C ALA A 97 20.76 -18.38 -8.81
N CYS A 98 19.76 -18.26 -7.94
CA CYS A 98 19.65 -17.16 -6.98
C CYS A 98 20.77 -17.28 -5.92
N PRO A 99 21.73 -16.35 -5.85
CA PRO A 99 22.83 -16.43 -4.89
C PRO A 99 22.51 -15.75 -3.55
N SER A 100 21.31 -15.19 -3.36
CA SER A 100 20.97 -14.42 -2.16
C SER A 100 20.31 -15.29 -1.07
N PRO A 101 20.67 -15.08 0.22
CA PRO A 101 20.11 -15.87 1.31
C PRO A 101 18.58 -15.70 1.41
N PRO A 102 17.85 -16.75 1.82
CA PRO A 102 16.38 -16.83 1.81
C PRO A 102 15.68 -15.85 2.76
N THR A 103 16.43 -14.98 3.46
CA THR A 103 15.95 -14.02 4.46
C THR A 103 15.99 -12.57 3.99
N ALA A 104 16.72 -12.19 2.95
CA ALA A 104 16.77 -10.80 2.51
C ALA A 104 15.46 -10.42 1.79
N THR A 105 14.60 -9.65 2.46
CA THR A 105 13.56 -8.86 1.80
C THR A 105 14.26 -7.92 0.81
N PRO A 106 13.79 -7.78 -0.44
CA PRO A 106 14.45 -6.88 -1.38
C PRO A 106 14.58 -5.47 -0.77
N PRO A 107 15.73 -4.80 -0.93
CA PRO A 107 15.98 -3.51 -0.31
C PRO A 107 14.87 -2.53 -0.71
N GLY A 108 14.23 -1.94 0.29
CA GLY A 108 13.17 -0.94 0.11
C GLY A 108 11.75 -1.41 0.38
N VAL A 109 11.47 -2.71 0.50
CA VAL A 109 10.12 -3.20 0.87
C VAL A 109 9.99 -3.24 2.39
N PRO A 110 8.92 -2.65 2.98
CA PRO A 110 8.69 -2.77 4.41
C PRO A 110 8.52 -4.23 4.82
N SER A 111 8.96 -4.54 6.03
CA SER A 111 8.88 -5.89 6.56
C SER A 111 7.41 -6.31 6.66
N ALA A 112 7.12 -7.54 6.22
CA ALA A 112 5.79 -8.15 6.37
C ALA A 112 5.20 -7.99 7.80
N PRO A 113 5.96 -8.17 8.90
CA PRO A 113 5.42 -7.93 10.24
C PRO A 113 5.02 -6.47 10.50
N LEU A 114 5.74 -5.48 9.96
CA LEU A 114 5.37 -4.08 10.13
C LEU A 114 4.04 -3.76 9.42
N LEU A 115 3.87 -4.25 8.18
CA LEU A 115 2.62 -4.08 7.44
C LEU A 115 1.46 -4.82 8.10
N ALA A 116 1.69 -6.03 8.61
CA ALA A 116 0.71 -6.80 9.36
C ALA A 116 0.28 -6.08 10.64
N LEU A 117 1.23 -5.54 11.41
CA LEU A 117 0.95 -4.79 12.63
C LEU A 117 0.18 -3.49 12.32
N ALA A 118 0.62 -2.71 11.34
CA ALA A 118 -0.06 -1.47 10.95
C ALA A 118 -1.51 -1.75 10.51
N ALA A 119 -1.71 -2.73 9.62
CA ALA A 119 -3.05 -3.11 9.17
C ALA A 119 -3.93 -3.64 10.32
N ALA A 120 -3.39 -4.48 11.20
CA ALA A 120 -4.10 -4.98 12.37
C ALA A 120 -4.54 -3.85 13.30
N LEU A 121 -3.63 -2.93 13.65
CA LEU A 121 -3.95 -1.80 14.52
C LEU A 121 -5.01 -0.89 13.88
N THR A 122 -4.91 -0.61 12.58
CA THR A 122 -5.93 0.20 11.88
C THR A 122 -7.30 -0.48 11.88
N CYS A 123 -7.36 -1.79 11.61
CA CYS A 123 -8.61 -2.54 11.62
C CYS A 123 -9.24 -2.61 13.01
N VAL A 124 -8.44 -2.83 14.06
CA VAL A 124 -8.92 -2.87 15.45
C VAL A 124 -9.44 -1.50 15.88
N ALA A 125 -8.71 -0.42 15.57
CA ALA A 125 -9.17 0.94 15.89
C ALA A 125 -10.49 1.27 15.20
N LEU A 126 -10.65 0.89 13.92
CA LEU A 126 -11.90 1.07 13.19
C LEU A 126 -13.03 0.22 13.77
N ALA A 127 -12.75 -1.01 14.17
CA ALA A 127 -13.74 -1.87 14.85
C ALA A 127 -14.16 -1.31 16.21
N ALA A 128 -13.22 -0.75 16.98
CA ALA A 128 -13.50 -0.12 18.26
C ALA A 128 -14.35 1.15 18.12
N ALA A 129 -14.10 1.97 17.10
CA ALA A 129 -14.89 3.18 16.85
C ALA A 129 -16.23 2.88 16.17
N THR A 130 -16.28 1.90 15.26
CA THR A 130 -17.46 1.63 14.44
C THR A 130 -18.44 0.67 15.14
N GLY A 131 -17.96 -0.24 15.99
CA GLY A 131 -18.80 -1.31 16.54
C GLY A 131 -19.33 -2.25 15.45
N ALA A 132 -20.39 -3.01 15.76
CA ALA A 132 -20.94 -4.03 14.87
C ALA A 132 -21.81 -3.50 13.70
N ARG A 133 -21.67 -2.21 13.35
CA ARG A 133 -22.41 -1.58 12.26
C ARG A 133 -21.97 -2.12 10.88
N PRO A 134 -22.86 -2.16 9.87
CA PRO A 134 -22.55 -2.75 8.57
C PRO A 134 -21.38 -2.09 7.83
N GLU A 135 -21.19 -0.77 8.01
CA GLU A 135 -20.07 -0.03 7.43
C GLU A 135 -18.69 -0.50 7.91
N LEU A 136 -18.59 -1.19 9.06
CA LEU A 136 -17.32 -1.76 9.52
C LEU A 136 -16.73 -2.72 8.49
N ALA A 137 -17.56 -3.53 7.82
CA ALA A 137 -17.08 -4.43 6.76
C ALA A 137 -16.40 -3.64 5.64
N VAL A 138 -16.93 -2.47 5.28
CA VAL A 138 -16.34 -1.57 4.29
C VAL A 138 -14.99 -1.06 4.79
N TRP A 139 -14.91 -0.60 6.04
CA TRP A 139 -13.66 -0.12 6.63
C TRP A 139 -12.58 -1.21 6.68
N LEU A 140 -12.93 -2.44 7.05
CA LEU A 140 -11.99 -3.56 7.08
C LEU A 140 -11.47 -3.93 5.70
N LEU A 141 -12.26 -3.75 4.63
CA LEU A 141 -11.82 -3.97 3.26
C LEU A 141 -10.91 -2.85 2.73
N LEU A 142 -11.23 -1.59 3.04
CA LEU A 142 -10.49 -0.43 2.53
C LEU A 142 -9.21 -0.15 3.33
N ALA A 143 -9.18 -0.39 4.64
CA ALA A 143 -8.07 -0.02 5.51
C ALA A 143 -6.72 -0.66 5.10
N PRO A 144 -6.62 -1.96 4.78
CA PRO A 144 -5.35 -2.55 4.33
C PRO A 144 -4.84 -1.92 3.03
N VAL A 145 -5.74 -1.53 2.12
CA VAL A 145 -5.37 -0.84 0.88
C VAL A 145 -4.90 0.59 1.17
N GLY A 146 -5.54 1.29 2.10
CA GLY A 146 -5.07 2.60 2.59
C GLY A 146 -3.67 2.53 3.20
N VAL A 147 -3.39 1.52 4.04
CA VAL A 147 -2.04 1.27 4.60
C VAL A 147 -1.03 1.02 3.48
N LEU A 148 -1.38 0.20 2.48
CA LEU A 148 -0.52 -0.06 1.33
C LEU A 148 -0.22 1.23 0.54
N LEU A 149 -1.24 2.05 0.27
CA LEU A 149 -1.09 3.31 -0.46
C LEU A 149 -0.20 4.31 0.31
N ALA A 150 -0.40 4.45 1.62
CA ALA A 150 0.43 5.32 2.46
C ALA A 150 1.91 4.88 2.43
N VAL A 151 2.15 3.57 2.46
CA VAL A 151 3.50 3.00 2.36
C VAL A 151 4.13 3.25 1.00
N ILE A 152 3.40 3.03 -0.09
CA ILE A 152 3.91 3.25 -1.45
C ILE A 152 4.22 4.75 -1.64
N ASP A 153 3.33 5.63 -1.22
CA ASP A 153 3.54 7.08 -1.38
C ASP A 153 4.72 7.59 -0.56
N PHE A 154 4.86 7.15 0.71
CA PHE A 154 6.02 7.50 1.53
C PHE A 154 7.35 7.05 0.89
N ARG A 155 7.34 5.97 0.12
CA ARG A 155 8.54 5.36 -0.47
C ARG A 155 8.95 5.98 -1.79
N VAL A 156 7.99 6.19 -2.69
CA VAL A 156 8.25 6.58 -4.09
C VAL A 156 7.48 7.81 -4.55
N GLN A 157 6.71 8.44 -3.66
CA GLN A 157 5.92 9.65 -3.93
C GLN A 157 5.03 9.48 -5.18
N ARG A 158 4.48 8.28 -5.35
CA ARG A 158 3.70 7.89 -6.51
C ARG A 158 2.52 7.03 -6.10
N LEU A 159 1.30 7.52 -6.36
CA LEU A 159 0.09 6.74 -6.14
C LEU A 159 -0.29 5.94 -7.40
N PRO A 160 -0.42 4.61 -7.31
CA PRO A 160 -0.86 3.77 -8.43
C PRO A 160 -2.36 3.94 -8.71
N ASP A 161 -2.68 4.38 -9.93
CA ASP A 161 -4.05 4.43 -10.48
C ASP A 161 -4.81 3.10 -10.35
N PRO A 162 -4.18 1.93 -10.58
CA PRO A 162 -4.86 0.63 -10.42
C PRO A 162 -5.31 0.31 -8.99
N LEU A 163 -4.87 1.07 -7.98
CA LEU A 163 -5.34 0.91 -6.60
C LEU A 163 -6.27 2.06 -6.19
N THR A 164 -5.95 3.30 -6.55
CA THR A 164 -6.71 4.48 -6.10
C THR A 164 -8.10 4.57 -6.71
N LEU A 165 -8.25 4.31 -8.02
CA LEU A 165 -9.55 4.40 -8.68
C LEU A 165 -10.49 3.27 -8.23
N PRO A 166 -10.06 1.99 -8.17
CA PRO A 166 -10.90 0.94 -7.63
C PRO A 166 -11.24 1.16 -6.16
N LEU A 167 -10.35 1.75 -5.36
CA LEU A 167 -10.64 2.10 -3.97
C LEU A 167 -11.80 3.08 -3.87
N ALA A 168 -11.79 4.16 -4.68
CA ALA A 168 -12.86 5.16 -4.67
C ALA A 168 -14.21 4.56 -5.12
N VAL A 169 -14.19 3.77 -6.19
CA VAL A 169 -15.39 3.08 -6.70
C VAL A 169 -15.92 2.07 -5.67
N ALA A 170 -15.02 1.26 -5.11
CA ALA A 170 -15.37 0.27 -4.09
C ALA A 170 -15.94 0.96 -2.84
N ALA A 171 -15.36 2.08 -2.40
CA ALA A 171 -15.88 2.84 -1.26
C ALA A 171 -17.34 3.26 -1.51
N LEU A 172 -17.64 3.94 -2.62
CA LEU A 172 -19.02 4.37 -2.90
C LEU A 172 -19.99 3.21 -3.11
N ALA A 173 -19.56 2.14 -3.80
CA ALA A 173 -20.41 0.98 -4.06
C ALA A 173 -20.72 0.20 -2.77
N LEU A 174 -19.70 -0.07 -1.94
CA LEU A 174 -19.85 -0.81 -0.69
C LEU A 174 -20.61 0.01 0.37
N LEU A 175 -20.39 1.33 0.43
CA LEU A 175 -21.20 2.21 1.28
C LEU A 175 -22.64 2.29 0.80
N GLY A 176 -22.89 2.24 -0.52
CA GLY A 176 -24.23 2.16 -1.08
C GLY A 176 -24.93 0.88 -0.65
N LEU A 177 -24.22 -0.24 -0.66
CA LEU A 177 -24.73 -1.52 -0.15
C LEU A 177 -24.96 -1.49 1.38
N ALA A 178 -24.04 -0.89 2.14
CA ALA A 178 -24.17 -0.73 3.59
C ALA A 178 -25.39 0.13 3.96
N ALA A 179 -25.72 1.14 3.14
CA ALA A 179 -26.92 1.98 3.32
C ALA A 179 -28.23 1.22 3.14
N LEU A 180 -28.23 0.02 2.55
CA LEU A 180 -29.41 -0.83 2.44
C LEU A 180 -29.63 -1.72 3.68
N LEU A 181 -28.64 -1.80 4.57
CA LEU A 181 -28.68 -2.66 5.75
C LEU A 181 -29.17 -1.87 6.99
N PRO A 182 -30.01 -2.47 7.84
CA PRO A 182 -30.49 -1.80 9.04
C PRO A 182 -29.35 -1.52 10.02
N GLY A 183 -29.41 -0.37 10.72
CA GLY A 183 -28.43 0.01 11.75
C GLY A 183 -27.16 0.68 11.23
N HIS A 184 -27.13 1.10 9.96
CA HIS A 184 -26.08 1.99 9.44
C HIS A 184 -26.17 3.37 10.10
N ALA A 185 -25.05 4.05 10.30
CA ALA A 185 -25.04 5.38 10.92
C ALA A 185 -24.84 6.53 9.93
N GLY A 186 -24.37 6.24 8.71
CA GLY A 186 -24.05 7.25 7.71
C GLY A 186 -25.09 7.42 6.60
N HIS A 187 -24.82 8.40 5.74
CA HIS A 187 -25.64 8.70 4.56
C HIS A 187 -24.83 8.56 3.27
N TRP A 188 -25.37 7.84 2.30
CA TRP A 188 -24.68 7.64 1.03
C TRP A 188 -24.56 8.92 0.19
N LEU A 189 -25.57 9.79 0.23
CA LEU A 189 -25.51 11.06 -0.51
C LEU A 189 -24.40 11.98 0.01
N THR A 190 -24.18 12.04 1.32
CA THR A 190 -23.07 12.83 1.87
C THR A 190 -21.72 12.20 1.56
N ALA A 191 -21.63 10.87 1.45
CA ALA A 191 -20.44 10.19 0.92
C ALA A 191 -20.17 10.61 -0.54
N LEU A 192 -21.19 10.59 -1.39
CA LEU A 192 -21.06 11.04 -2.79
C LEU A 192 -20.64 12.50 -2.89
N TYR A 193 -21.30 13.40 -2.15
CA TYR A 193 -20.94 14.82 -2.15
C TYR A 193 -19.57 15.07 -1.53
N GLY A 194 -19.17 14.30 -0.51
CA GLY A 194 -17.83 14.37 0.07
C GLY A 194 -16.76 13.95 -0.95
N ALA A 195 -16.99 12.88 -1.71
CA ALA A 195 -16.11 12.42 -2.77
C ALA A 195 -15.94 13.48 -3.87
N LEU A 196 -17.05 14.09 -4.30
CA LEU A 196 -17.04 15.16 -5.30
C LEU A 196 -16.37 16.44 -4.76
N ALA A 197 -16.69 16.85 -3.54
CA ALA A 197 -16.16 18.07 -2.94
C ALA A 197 -14.64 17.98 -2.74
N LEU A 198 -14.13 16.87 -2.18
CA LEU A 198 -12.69 16.69 -2.05
C LEU A 198 -12.02 16.46 -3.40
N GLY A 199 -12.61 15.68 -4.30
CA GLY A 199 -12.09 15.47 -5.64
C GLY A 199 -11.92 16.78 -6.41
N VAL A 200 -12.97 17.59 -6.49
CA VAL A 200 -12.95 18.91 -7.16
C VAL A 200 -12.04 19.88 -6.43
N GLY A 201 -12.09 19.94 -5.10
CA GLY A 201 -11.25 20.84 -4.31
C GLY A 201 -9.76 20.57 -4.52
N TYR A 202 -9.34 19.30 -4.46
CA TYR A 202 -7.96 18.90 -4.73
C TYR A 202 -7.58 19.08 -6.20
N PHE A 203 -8.50 18.85 -7.14
CA PHE A 203 -8.26 19.10 -8.55
C PHE A 203 -8.02 20.59 -8.83
N VAL A 204 -8.83 21.48 -8.24
CA VAL A 204 -8.63 22.93 -8.34
C VAL A 204 -7.29 23.34 -7.72
N LEU A 205 -6.93 22.78 -6.56
CA LEU A 205 -5.64 23.04 -5.93
C LEU A 205 -4.47 22.58 -6.81
N PHE A 206 -4.60 21.43 -7.46
CA PHE A 206 -3.65 20.94 -8.45
C PHE A 206 -3.53 21.88 -9.67
N LEU A 207 -4.63 22.43 -10.18
CA LEU A 207 -4.59 23.39 -11.28
C LEU A 207 -3.91 24.71 -10.89
N ILE A 208 -4.08 25.17 -9.65
CA ILE A 208 -3.46 26.40 -9.14
C ILE A 208 -1.96 26.19 -8.89
N ASN A 209 -1.57 25.04 -8.32
CA ASN A 209 -0.18 24.73 -8.00
C ASN A 209 0.20 23.31 -8.41
N PRO A 210 0.40 23.06 -9.72
CA PRO A 210 0.74 21.73 -10.23
C PRO A 210 2.12 21.25 -9.78
N SER A 211 3.01 22.16 -9.37
CA SER A 211 4.32 21.82 -8.80
C SER A 211 4.28 21.40 -7.33
N GLY A 212 3.22 21.77 -6.60
CA GLY A 212 3.10 21.53 -5.16
C GLY A 212 2.33 20.26 -4.79
N MET A 213 1.49 19.74 -5.69
CA MET A 213 0.61 18.61 -5.43
C MET A 213 0.64 17.61 -6.59
N GLY A 214 0.74 16.32 -6.28
CA GLY A 214 0.69 15.28 -7.30
C GLY A 214 -0.74 14.99 -7.74
N PHE A 215 -0.95 14.65 -9.01
CA PHE A 215 -2.27 14.20 -9.48
C PHE A 215 -2.75 12.91 -8.76
N GLY A 216 -1.82 12.14 -8.18
CA GLY A 216 -2.13 11.01 -7.32
C GLY A 216 -2.94 11.39 -6.07
N ASP A 217 -2.62 12.53 -5.44
CA ASP A 217 -3.31 13.03 -4.25
C ASP A 217 -4.77 13.38 -4.57
N VAL A 218 -5.03 13.94 -5.76
CA VAL A 218 -6.39 14.25 -6.24
C VAL A 218 -7.24 12.99 -6.35
N LYS A 219 -6.68 11.90 -6.89
CA LYS A 219 -7.38 10.62 -7.00
C LYS A 219 -7.67 10.01 -5.64
N LEU A 220 -6.70 10.09 -4.73
CA LEU A 220 -6.86 9.64 -3.35
C LEU A 220 -7.95 10.43 -2.63
N ALA A 221 -8.01 11.75 -2.85
CA ALA A 221 -8.99 12.64 -2.23
C ALA A 221 -10.43 12.25 -2.56
N VAL A 222 -10.71 11.73 -3.76
CA VAL A 222 -12.04 11.20 -4.13
C VAL A 222 -12.44 10.05 -3.20
N GLY A 223 -11.55 9.06 -3.02
CA GLY A 223 -11.81 7.92 -2.14
C GLY A 223 -11.94 8.32 -0.67
N MET A 224 -11.05 9.20 -0.20
CA MET A 224 -11.12 9.72 1.17
C MET A 224 -12.37 10.56 1.42
N GLY A 225 -12.82 11.32 0.42
CA GLY A 225 -14.06 12.10 0.49
C GLY A 225 -15.29 11.22 0.59
N ALA A 226 -15.33 10.07 -0.11
CA ALA A 226 -16.40 9.09 0.05
C ALA A 226 -16.46 8.53 1.47
N VAL A 227 -15.30 8.11 1.99
CA VAL A 227 -15.14 7.52 3.32
C VAL A 227 -15.54 8.52 4.42
N LEU A 228 -15.02 9.75 4.38
CA LEU A 228 -15.30 10.78 5.37
C LEU A 228 -16.74 11.31 5.24
N GLY A 229 -17.23 11.48 4.01
CA GLY A 229 -18.56 11.99 3.73
C GLY A 229 -19.68 11.07 4.25
N TRP A 230 -19.40 9.78 4.46
CA TRP A 230 -20.35 8.85 5.08
C TRP A 230 -20.91 9.36 6.41
N TYR A 231 -20.04 9.88 7.28
CA TYR A 231 -20.41 10.45 8.59
C TYR A 231 -20.66 11.98 8.51
N GLY A 232 -20.82 12.53 7.32
CA GLY A 232 -21.20 13.93 7.09
C GLY A 232 -20.04 14.94 7.05
N TRP A 233 -20.41 16.22 6.84
CA TRP A 233 -19.48 17.33 6.64
C TRP A 233 -18.49 17.59 7.78
N PRO A 234 -18.87 17.49 9.07
CA PRO A 234 -17.91 17.68 10.17
C PRO A 234 -16.72 16.72 10.07
N THR A 235 -17.00 15.47 9.69
CA THR A 235 -16.00 14.41 9.49
C THR A 235 -15.09 14.72 8.30
N VAL A 236 -15.65 15.21 7.19
CA VAL A 236 -14.88 15.65 6.01
C VAL A 236 -13.94 16.80 6.37
N LEU A 237 -14.44 17.81 7.06
CA LEU A 237 -13.64 18.97 7.49
C LEU A 237 -12.55 18.56 8.46
N LEU A 238 -12.88 17.78 9.48
CA LEU A 238 -11.93 17.29 10.48
C LEU A 238 -10.82 16.45 9.83
N GLY A 239 -11.18 15.47 8.99
CA GLY A 239 -10.19 14.61 8.35
C GLY A 239 -9.28 15.36 7.38
N THR A 240 -9.85 16.27 6.59
CA THR A 240 -9.09 17.11 5.66
C THR A 240 -8.16 18.05 6.41
N PHE A 241 -8.67 18.74 7.44
CA PHE A 241 -7.88 19.64 8.27
C PHE A 241 -6.76 18.90 9.01
N ALA A 242 -7.04 17.73 9.59
CA ALA A 242 -6.04 16.90 10.24
C ALA A 242 -4.93 16.48 9.27
N GLY A 243 -5.29 16.13 8.02
CA GLY A 243 -4.30 15.79 7.00
C GLY A 243 -3.39 16.96 6.63
N PHE A 244 -3.96 18.15 6.38
CA PHE A 244 -3.16 19.36 6.15
C PHE A 244 -2.31 19.75 7.35
N LEU A 245 -2.85 19.65 8.57
CA LEU A 245 -2.13 19.97 9.79
C LEU A 245 -0.93 19.04 9.99
N LEU A 246 -1.11 17.73 9.83
CA LEU A 246 -0.03 16.75 9.92
C LEU A 246 1.05 17.00 8.86
N GLY A 247 0.64 17.27 7.62
CA GLY A 247 1.56 17.63 6.54
C GLY A 247 2.33 18.93 6.82
N ALA A 248 1.64 19.95 7.35
CA ALA A 248 2.25 21.24 7.71
C ALA A 248 3.25 21.10 8.87
N VAL A 249 2.90 20.36 9.92
CA VAL A 249 3.80 20.08 11.05
C VAL A 249 5.04 19.32 10.59
N TYR A 250 4.85 18.29 9.76
CA TYR A 250 5.97 17.51 9.24
C TYR A 250 6.87 18.33 8.32
N GLY A 251 6.29 19.06 7.35
CA GLY A 251 7.04 19.94 6.45
C GLY A 251 7.76 21.05 7.21
N GLY A 252 7.11 21.68 8.18
CA GLY A 252 7.70 22.68 9.07
C GLY A 252 8.86 22.13 9.88
N ALA A 253 8.71 20.96 10.50
CA ALA A 253 9.78 20.29 11.24
C ALA A 253 11.01 20.00 10.35
N LEU A 254 10.79 19.54 9.11
CA LEU A 254 11.86 19.28 8.14
C LEU A 254 12.62 20.55 7.74
N VAL A 255 11.92 21.68 7.60
CA VAL A 255 12.52 22.99 7.34
C VAL A 255 13.33 23.47 8.55
N VAL A 256 12.80 23.33 9.77
CA VAL A 256 13.49 23.72 11.01
C VAL A 256 14.79 22.93 11.20
N VAL A 257 14.76 21.62 10.94
CA VAL A 257 15.94 20.73 11.04
C VAL A 257 16.89 20.91 9.83
N ARG A 258 16.60 21.84 8.91
CA ARG A 258 17.36 22.11 7.67
C ARG A 258 17.59 20.86 6.80
N ARG A 259 16.73 19.84 6.94
CA ARG A 259 16.77 18.60 6.17
C ARG A 259 15.98 18.67 4.86
N ALA A 260 15.16 19.71 4.69
CA ALA A 260 14.46 20.00 3.45
C ALA A 260 14.75 21.44 2.98
N GLY A 261 14.99 21.60 1.68
CA GLY A 261 14.99 22.90 1.02
C GLY A 261 13.61 23.21 0.43
N ARG A 262 13.43 24.43 -0.10
CA ARG A 262 12.20 24.85 -0.81
C ARG A 262 11.83 23.98 -2.03
N LYS A 263 12.73 23.12 -2.50
CA LYS A 263 12.56 22.25 -3.68
C LYS A 263 12.40 20.77 -3.33
N THR A 264 12.41 20.40 -2.05
CA THR A 264 12.23 19.01 -1.65
C THR A 264 10.76 18.64 -1.77
N ALA A 265 10.40 17.79 -2.74
CA ALA A 265 9.06 17.24 -2.86
C ALA A 265 8.77 16.35 -1.63
N ILE A 266 7.65 16.61 -0.96
CA ILE A 266 7.17 15.84 0.19
C ILE A 266 5.94 15.06 -0.26
N ALA A 267 5.90 13.77 0.04
CA ALA A 267 4.73 12.92 -0.21
C ALA A 267 3.57 13.37 0.70
N PHE A 268 2.48 13.87 0.12
CA PHE A 268 1.33 14.37 0.87
C PHE A 268 0.30 13.27 1.19
N GLY A 269 0.31 12.18 0.42
CA GLY A 269 -0.62 11.05 0.54
C GLY A 269 -0.70 10.40 1.93
N PRO A 270 0.41 10.10 2.63
CA PRO A 270 0.37 9.52 3.97
C PRO A 270 -0.33 10.43 4.98
N PHE A 271 -0.14 11.74 4.87
CA PHE A 271 -0.79 12.72 5.75
C PHE A 271 -2.27 12.82 5.44
N LEU A 272 -2.65 12.76 4.16
CA LEU A 272 -4.05 12.66 3.74
C LEU A 272 -4.75 11.43 4.31
N ILE A 273 -4.12 10.26 4.19
CA ILE A 273 -4.66 9.00 4.71
C ILE A 273 -4.74 9.03 6.23
N ALA A 274 -3.71 9.55 6.91
CA ALA A 274 -3.71 9.67 8.36
C ALA A 274 -4.79 10.64 8.86
N GLY A 275 -4.94 11.80 8.20
CA GLY A 275 -6.01 12.75 8.48
C GLY A 275 -7.40 12.14 8.26
N ALA A 276 -7.59 11.46 7.13
CA ALA A 276 -8.84 10.77 6.84
C ALA A 276 -9.14 9.66 7.85
N PHE A 277 -8.14 8.91 8.29
CA PHE A 277 -8.29 7.91 9.34
C PHE A 277 -8.72 8.52 10.68
N LEU A 278 -8.09 9.62 11.12
CA LEU A 278 -8.48 10.32 12.35
C LEU A 278 -9.90 10.89 12.26
N GLY A 279 -10.23 11.53 11.14
CA GLY A 279 -11.57 12.03 10.88
C GLY A 279 -12.60 10.90 10.93
N LEU A 280 -12.32 9.79 10.24
CA LEU A 280 -13.18 8.61 10.21
C LEU A 280 -13.41 8.01 11.60
N LEU A 281 -12.37 7.88 12.43
CA LEU A 281 -12.52 7.39 13.80
C LEU A 281 -13.39 8.31 14.64
N ALA A 282 -13.19 9.63 14.54
CA ALA A 282 -14.00 10.60 15.27
C ALA A 282 -15.47 10.60 14.80
N GLY A 283 -15.70 10.55 13.49
CA GLY A 283 -17.04 10.46 12.91
C GLY A 283 -17.75 9.16 13.30
N ALA A 284 -17.04 8.02 13.26
CA ALA A 284 -17.57 6.75 13.72
C ALA A 284 -17.92 6.78 15.21
N TYR A 285 -17.04 7.30 16.07
CA TYR A 285 -17.31 7.33 17.51
C TYR A 285 -18.48 8.25 17.89
N ALA A 286 -18.70 9.32 17.11
CA ALA A 286 -19.76 10.29 17.36
C ALA A 286 -21.14 9.89 16.80
N ALA A 287 -21.21 8.88 15.93
CA ALA A 287 -22.41 8.45 15.23
C ALA A 287 -23.04 7.22 15.89
#